data_AF-A0A7X5DY85-F1
#
_entry.id   AF-A0A7X5DY85-F1
#
_cell.length_a   1.000
_cell.length_b   1.000
_cell.length_c   1.000
_cell.angle_alpha   90.00
_cell.angle_beta   90.00
_cell.angle_gamma   90.00
#
_symmetry.space_group_name_H-M   'P 1'
#
loop_
_entity.id
_entity.type
_entity.pdbx_description
1 polymer ?
#
loop_
_entity_poly.entity_id
_entity_poly.type
_entity_poly.pdbx_seq_one_letter_code
_entity_poly.pdbx_strand_id
1 'polypeptide(L)' 'MENRYMKAQCRNMLSVIAAFSQACELAALEDDGIRSKTEERELRKIRAAAARFRDELARVMK' A
#
# COMPACT_ATOMS: atom_id res chain seq x y z
N MET A 1 -10.17 18.19 -5.62
CA MET A 1 -8.87 18.92 -5.51
C MET A 1 -8.53 19.71 -6.78
N GLU A 2 -8.23 21.02 -6.68
CA GLU A 2 -7.97 21.93 -7.81
C GLU A 2 -6.50 22.05 -8.26
N ASN A 3 -5.54 22.05 -7.32
CA ASN A 3 -4.12 22.19 -7.67
C ASN A 3 -3.58 20.93 -8.38
N ARG A 4 -3.25 21.06 -9.68
CA ARG A 4 -2.78 19.95 -10.53
C ARG A 4 -1.49 19.29 -10.04
N TYR A 5 -0.59 20.06 -9.44
CA TYR A 5 0.69 19.54 -8.94
C TYR A 5 0.48 18.72 -7.67
N MET A 6 -0.37 19.21 -6.75
CA MET A 6 -0.76 18.43 -5.57
C MET A 6 -1.47 17.14 -5.96
N LYS A 7 -2.40 17.21 -6.93
CA LYS A 7 -3.11 16.02 -7.44
C LYS A 7 -2.14 15.00 -8.05
N ALA A 8 -1.09 15.45 -8.74
CA ALA A 8 -0.03 14.59 -9.26
C ALA A 8 0.76 13.92 -8.12
N GLN A 9 1.12 14.65 -7.06
CA GLN A 9 1.79 14.04 -5.90
C GLN A 9 0.91 13.02 -5.18
N CYS A 10 -0.39 13.27 -5.06
CA CYS A 10 -1.31 12.27 -4.51
C CYS A 10 -1.38 11.02 -5.39
N ARG A 11 -1.42 11.16 -6.73
CA ARG A 11 -1.34 10.00 -7.65
C ARG A 11 -0.04 9.22 -7.50
N ASN A 12 1.09 9.92 -7.39
CA ASN A 12 2.39 9.29 -7.16
C ASN A 12 2.37 8.45 -5.87
N MET A 13 1.81 9.01 -4.79
CA MET A 13 1.72 8.30 -3.53
C MET A 13 0.84 7.04 -3.61
N LEU A 14 -0.28 7.09 -4.36
CA LEU A 14 -1.09 5.89 -4.59
C LEU A 14 -0.30 4.78 -5.30
N SER A 15 0.54 5.13 -6.29
CA SER A 15 1.43 4.18 -6.96
C SER A 15 2.51 3.63 -6.02
N VAL A 16 3.11 4.48 -5.18
CA VAL A 16 4.12 4.07 -4.19
C VAL A 16 3.52 3.10 -3.18
N ILE A 17 2.29 3.33 -2.71
CA ILE A 17 1.62 2.44 -1.76
C ILE A 17 1.29 1.08 -2.38
N ALA A 18 0.91 1.06 -3.66
CA ALA A 18 0.71 -0.19 -4.39
C ALA A 18 2.03 -0.98 -4.50
N ALA A 19 3.12 -0.31 -4.89
CA ALA A 19 4.44 -0.92 -4.97
C ALA A 19 4.94 -1.41 -3.60
N PHE A 20 4.76 -0.62 -2.54
CA PHE A 20 5.08 -1.00 -1.16
C PHE A 20 4.33 -2.26 -0.73
N SER A 21 3.00 -2.29 -0.97
CA SER A 21 2.19 -3.46 -0.61
C SER A 21 2.69 -4.71 -1.33
N GLN A 22 2.98 -4.61 -2.63
CA GLN A 22 3.52 -5.73 -3.42
C GLN A 22 4.91 -6.15 -2.95
N ALA A 23 5.79 -5.20 -2.58
CA ALA A 23 7.11 -5.51 -2.05
C ALA A 23 7.02 -6.30 -0.73
N CYS A 24 6.09 -5.96 0.17
CA CYS A 24 5.86 -6.74 1.38
C CYS A 24 5.37 -8.17 1.08
N GLU A 25 4.51 -8.34 0.06
CA GLU A 25 4.04 -9.66 -0.37
C GLU A 25 5.18 -10.56 -0.88
N LEU A 26 6.15 -9.96 -1.58
CA LEU A 26 7.32 -10.65 -2.10
C LEU A 26 8.32 -10.96 -0.99
N ALA A 27 8.59 -9.99 -0.10
CA ALA A 27 9.50 -10.17 1.03
C ALA A 27 9.06 -11.32 1.95
N ALA A 28 7.75 -11.45 2.20
CA ALA A 28 7.18 -12.57 2.97
C ALA A 28 7.26 -13.94 2.27
N LEU A 29 7.78 -14.00 1.05
CA LEU A 29 8.07 -15.25 0.32
C LEU A 29 9.58 -15.47 0.16
N GLU A 30 10.42 -14.47 0.37
CA GLU A 30 11.86 -14.56 0.14
C GLU A 30 12.64 -15.25 1.27
N ASP A 31 12.05 -15.40 2.48
CA ASP A 31 12.73 -16.02 3.62
C ASP A 31 12.86 -17.55 3.45
N ASP A 32 11.75 -18.26 3.27
CA ASP A 32 11.71 -19.73 3.16
C ASP A 32 10.81 -20.24 2.01
N GLY A 33 10.28 -19.35 1.18
CA GLY A 33 9.33 -19.67 0.11
C GLY A 33 7.90 -19.93 0.58
N ILE A 34 7.60 -19.84 1.88
CA ILE A 34 6.31 -20.18 2.49
C ILE A 34 5.88 -19.08 3.47
N ARG A 35 4.67 -18.54 3.27
CA ARG A 35 4.12 -17.59 4.25
C ARG A 35 3.72 -18.31 5.53
N SER A 36 4.44 -18.02 6.61
CA SER A 36 4.05 -18.43 7.96
C SER A 36 2.75 -17.74 8.40
N LYS A 37 2.10 -18.30 9.44
CA LYS A 37 0.92 -17.68 10.06
C LYS A 37 1.20 -16.28 10.62
N THR A 38 2.43 -16.05 11.08
CA THR A 38 2.87 -14.76 11.62
C THR A 38 2.96 -13.73 10.50
N GLU A 39 3.65 -14.06 9.42
CA GLU A 39 3.79 -13.16 8.26
C GLU A 39 2.44 -12.88 7.62
N GLU A 40 1.56 -13.87 7.47
CA GLU A 40 0.22 -13.63 6.93
C GLU A 40 -0.59 -12.67 7.84
N ARG A 41 -0.40 -12.75 9.16
CA ARG A 41 -1.02 -11.81 10.11
C ARG A 41 -0.46 -10.40 9.95
N GLU A 42 0.83 -10.26 9.69
CA GLU A 42 1.49 -8.96 9.44
C GLU A 42 1.08 -8.36 8.09
N LEU A 43 1.08 -9.17 7.03
CA LEU A 43 0.57 -8.78 5.70
C LEU A 43 -0.87 -8.31 5.78
N ARG A 44 -1.75 -8.97 6.54
CA ARG A 44 -3.12 -8.50 6.75
C ARG A 44 -3.18 -7.10 7.36
N LYS A 45 -2.33 -6.80 8.35
CA LYS A 45 -2.25 -5.46 8.95
C LYS A 45 -1.73 -4.44 7.94
N ILE A 46 -0.69 -4.78 7.18
CA ILE A 46 -0.10 -3.92 6.14
C ILE A 46 -1.15 -3.61 5.07
N ARG A 47 -1.82 -4.62 4.52
CA ARG A 47 -2.91 -4.46 3.54
C ARG A 47 -4.01 -3.55 4.08
N ALA A 48 -4.44 -3.76 5.32
CA ALA A 48 -5.49 -2.95 5.93
C ALA A 48 -5.07 -1.48 6.13
N ALA A 49 -3.81 -1.23 6.51
CA ALA A 49 -3.28 0.13 6.64
C ALA A 49 -3.15 0.83 5.29
N ALA A 50 -2.55 0.14 4.30
CA ALA A 50 -2.37 0.66 2.94
C ALA A 50 -3.72 0.97 2.27
N ALA A 51 -4.70 0.07 2.38
CA ALA A 51 -6.04 0.28 1.85
C ALA A 51 -6.72 1.50 2.47
N ARG A 52 -6.65 1.65 3.80
CA ARG A 52 -7.25 2.78 4.51
C ARG A 52 -6.67 4.11 4.06
N PHE A 53 -5.33 4.21 4.00
CA PHE A 53 -4.67 5.42 3.54
C PHE A 53 -5.01 5.73 2.08
N ARG A 54 -4.99 4.71 1.20
CA ARG A 54 -5.35 4.85 -0.21
C ARG A 54 -6.77 5.42 -0.37
N ASP A 55 -7.72 4.89 0.39
CA ASP A 55 -9.12 5.29 0.31
C ASP A 55 -9.33 6.72 0.86
N GLU A 56 -8.64 7.09 1.94
CA GLU A 56 -8.63 8.45 2.48
C GLU A 56 -8.02 9.45 1.49
N LEU A 57 -6.85 9.14 0.93
CA LEU A 57 -6.19 9.99 -0.05
C LEU A 57 -7.02 10.14 -1.33
N ALA A 58 -7.65 9.05 -1.80
CA ALA A 58 -8.54 9.10 -2.95
C ALA A 58 -9.76 9.99 -2.71
N ARG A 59 -10.30 10.05 -1.48
CA ARG A 59 -11.39 10.98 -1.12
C ARG A 59 -10.93 12.43 -1.16
N VAL A 60 -9.72 12.74 -0.69
CA VAL A 60 -9.14 14.10 -0.74
C VAL A 60 -8.90 14.57 -2.18
N MET A 61 -8.63 13.64 -3.10
CA MET A 61 -8.39 13.94 -4.51
C MET A 61 -9.65 14.18 -5.34
N LYS A 62 -10.83 13.72 -4.87
CA LYS A 62 -12.12 14.07 -5.48
C LYS A 62 -12.33 15.58 -5.45
#